data_AF-A0AA43LAZ1-F1
#
_entry.id   AF-A0AA43LAZ1-F1
#
_cell.length_a   1.000
_cell.length_b   1.000
_cell.length_c   1.000
_cell.angle_alpha   90.00
_cell.angle_beta   90.00
_cell.angle_gamma   90.00
#
_symmetry.space_group_name_H-M   'P 1'
#
loop_
_entity.id
_entity.type
_entity.pdbx_description
1 polymer ?
#
loop_
_entity_poly.entity_id
_entity_poly.type
_entity_poly.pdbx_seq_one_letter_code
_entity_poly.pdbx_strand_id
1 'polypeptide(L)'
;MLPVHERLAELYTLSRLRQLTASEETEQQQCLQVNATYCFEMARLQNEILLAEQTTDTQWHQDICAQMFELRITGRLPKRPK
;
A
#
# COMPACT_ATOMS: atom_id res chain seq x y z
N MET A 1 -3.73 -4.80 9.22
CA MET A 1 -3.16 -5.14 7.90
C MET A 1 -4.31 -5.08 6.90
N LEU A 2 -4.09 -4.70 5.64
CA LEU A 2 -5.19 -4.64 4.66
C LEU A 2 -5.59 -6.05 4.23
N PRO A 3 -6.88 -6.34 3.99
CA PRO A 3 -7.34 -7.68 3.59
C PRO A 3 -6.63 -8.24 2.35
N VAL A 4 -6.22 -7.36 1.43
CA VAL A 4 -5.47 -7.76 0.22
C VAL A 4 -4.09 -8.33 0.53
N HIS A 5 -3.40 -7.85 1.58
CA HIS A 5 -2.10 -8.39 1.97
C HIS A 5 -2.26 -9.72 2.70
N GLU A 6 -3.32 -9.87 3.50
CA GLU A 6 -3.67 -11.15 4.13
C GLU A 6 -3.99 -12.21 3.08
N ARG A 7 -4.81 -11.86 2.09
CA ARG A 7 -5.15 -12.77 0.97
C ARG A 7 -3.93 -13.09 0.10
N LEU A 8 -3.08 -12.11 -0.16
CA LEU A 8 -1.82 -12.34 -0.90
C LEU A 8 -0.91 -13.33 -0.16
N ALA A 9 -0.80 -13.21 1.17
CA ALA A 9 -0.02 -14.13 1.99
C ALA A 9 -0.60 -15.55 1.96
N GLU A 10 -1.93 -15.68 2.05
CA GLU A 10 -2.62 -16.98 1.94
C GLU A 10 -2.35 -17.64 0.58
N LEU A 11 -2.54 -16.91 -0.52
CA LEU A 11 -2.28 -17.40 -1.88
C LEU A 11 -0.81 -17.78 -2.09
N TYR A 12 0.12 -17.02 -1.51
CA TYR A 12 1.53 -17.39 -1.48
C TYR A 12 1.74 -18.72 -0.74
N THR A 13 1.18 -18.89 0.46
CA THR A 13 1.32 -20.14 1.21
C THR A 13 0.73 -21.32 0.44
N LEU A 14 -0.43 -21.16 -0.20
CA LEU A 14 -1.03 -22.19 -1.05
C LEU A 14 -0.12 -22.55 -2.24
N SER A 15 0.49 -21.57 -2.90
CA SER A 15 1.38 -21.81 -4.05
C SER A 15 2.66 -22.56 -3.67
N ARG A 16 3.06 -22.51 -2.39
CA ARG A 16 4.17 -23.31 -1.86
C ARG A 16 3.80 -24.77 -1.61
N LEU A 17 2.52 -25.08 -1.43
CA LEU A 17 2.02 -26.42 -1.12
C LEU A 17 1.54 -27.17 -2.37
N ARG A 18 0.97 -26.45 -3.34
CA ARG A 18 0.49 -26.99 -4.60
C ARG A 18 0.49 -25.91 -5.68
N GLN A 19 0.30 -26.33 -6.93
CA GLN A 19 -0.02 -25.38 -7.99
C GLN A 19 -1.35 -24.67 -7.69
N LEU A 20 -1.38 -23.37 -7.96
CA LEU A 20 -2.60 -22.58 -7.84
C LEU A 20 -3.57 -22.95 -8.97
N THR A 21 -4.86 -22.89 -8.66
CA THR A 21 -5.91 -22.94 -9.68
C THR A 21 -5.90 -21.65 -10.50
N ALA A 22 -6.43 -21.67 -11.72
CA ALA A 22 -6.49 -20.48 -12.57
C ALA A 22 -7.22 -19.29 -11.89
N SER A 23 -8.24 -19.56 -11.06
CA SER A 23 -8.91 -18.53 -10.27
C SER A 23 -8.02 -17.94 -9.19
N GLU A 24 -7.24 -18.77 -8.50
CA GLU A 24 -6.31 -18.32 -7.46
C GLU A 24 -5.12 -17.56 -8.05
N GLU A 25 -4.61 -17.96 -9.23
CA GLU A 25 -3.58 -17.20 -9.94
C GLU A 25 -4.10 -15.81 -10.36
N THR A 26 -5.34 -15.75 -10.85
CA THR A 26 -5.99 -14.48 -11.19
C THR A 26 -6.13 -13.58 -9.97
N GLU A 27 -6.59 -14.14 -8.84
CA GLU A 27 -6.73 -13.41 -7.59
C GLU A 27 -5.37 -12.96 -7.03
N GLN A 28 -4.34 -13.79 -7.15
CA GLN A 28 -2.98 -13.45 -6.74
C GLN A 28 -2.45 -12.27 -7.55
N GLN A 29 -2.69 -12.25 -8.85
CA GLN A 29 -2.29 -11.14 -9.72
C GLN A 29 -3.01 -9.84 -9.35
N GLN A 30 -4.30 -9.91 -9.02
CA GLN A 30 -5.06 -8.76 -8.54
C GLN A 30 -4.53 -8.24 -7.20
N CYS A 31 -4.23 -9.14 -6.26
CA CYS A 31 -3.65 -8.78 -4.97
C CYS A 31 -2.27 -8.13 -5.15
N LEU A 32 -1.43 -8.66 -6.04
CA LEU A 32 -0.13 -8.09 -6.37
C LEU A 32 -0.25 -6.68 -6.96
N GLN A 33 -1.21 -6.46 -7.86
CA GLN A 33 -1.45 -5.13 -8.43
C GLN A 33 -1.77 -4.10 -7.34
N VAL A 34 -2.71 -4.42 -6.45
CA VAL A 34 -3.07 -3.52 -5.33
C VAL A 34 -1.89 -3.33 -4.36
N ASN A 35 -1.16 -4.40 -4.06
CA ASN A 35 0.03 -4.35 -3.20
C ASN A 35 1.11 -3.44 -3.80
N ALA A 36 1.36 -3.52 -5.11
CA ALA A 36 2.32 -2.66 -5.80
C ALA A 36 1.92 -1.19 -5.68
N THR A 37 0.65 -0.85 -5.92
CA THR A 37 0.15 0.52 -5.76
C THR A 37 0.33 1.01 -4.32
N TYR A 38 -0.06 0.20 -3.32
CA TYR A 38 0.10 0.54 -1.91
C TYR A 38 1.57 0.83 -1.55
N CYS A 39 2.49 -0.05 -1.98
CA CYS A 39 3.91 0.11 -1.72
C CYS A 39 4.49 1.38 -2.36
N PHE A 40 4.12 1.69 -3.59
CA PHE A 40 4.57 2.91 -4.27
C PHE A 40 4.06 4.18 -3.59
N GLU A 41 2.78 4.22 -3.21
CA GLU A 41 2.22 5.38 -2.50
C GLU A 41 2.86 5.56 -1.12
N MET A 42 3.08 4.47 -0.37
CA MET A 42 3.74 4.54 0.92
C MET A 42 5.19 5.05 0.80
N ALA A 43 5.94 4.53 -0.17
CA ALA A 43 7.32 4.97 -0.43
C ALA A 43 7.38 6.45 -0.84
N ARG A 44 6.43 6.91 -1.66
CA ARG A 44 6.31 8.33 -2.03
C ARG A 44 6.08 9.21 -0.80
N LEU A 45 5.14 8.84 0.07
CA LEU A 45 4.86 9.59 1.30
C LEU A 45 6.06 9.58 2.27
N GLN A 46 6.80 8.48 2.36
CA GLN A 46 8.04 8.40 3.14
C GLN A 46 9.13 9.33 2.60
N ASN A 47 9.20 9.54 1.30
CA ASN A 47 10.13 10.55 0.76
C ASN A 47 9.64 11.97 1.05
N GLU A 48 8.33 12.23 0.94
CA GLU A 48 7.73 13.54 1.24
C GLU A 48 7.90 13.93 2.71
N ILE A 49 7.79 12.98 3.66
CA ILE A 49 7.99 13.29 5.08
C ILE A 49 9.43 13.70 5.38
N LEU A 50 10.43 13.04 4.76
CA LEU A 50 11.84 13.39 4.93
C LEU A 50 12.14 14.80 4.41
N LEU A 51 11.52 15.18 3.29
CA LEU A 51 11.65 16.54 2.75
C LEU A 51 11.01 17.57 3.68
N ALA A 52 9.82 17.29 4.21
CA ALA A 52 9.14 18.17 5.16
C ALA A 52 9.96 18.38 6.45
N GLU A 53 10.59 17.32 6.96
CA GLU A 53 11.52 17.40 8.10
C GLU A 53 12.74 18.26 7.78
N GLN A 54 13.37 18.05 6.61
CA GLN A 54 14.54 18.82 6.17
C GLN A 54 14.26 20.31 6.00
N THR A 55 13.04 20.68 5.58
CA THR A 55 12.61 22.08 5.43
C THR A 55 11.96 22.64 6.69
N THR A 56 11.85 21.85 7.77
CA THR A 56 11.13 22.23 9.02
C THR A 56 9.66 22.61 8.76
N ASP A 57 9.05 22.09 7.69
CA ASP A 57 7.65 22.32 7.36
C ASP A 57 6.75 21.38 8.16
N THR A 58 6.39 21.83 9.36
CA THR A 58 5.59 21.04 10.30
C THR A 58 4.16 20.79 9.82
N GLN A 59 3.58 21.68 9.02
CA GLN A 59 2.22 21.50 8.50
C GLN A 59 2.23 20.41 7.42
N TRP A 60 3.16 20.49 6.47
CA TRP A 60 3.31 19.47 5.45
C TRP A 60 3.59 18.10 6.07
N HIS A 61 4.46 18.04 7.08
CA HIS A 61 4.71 16.80 7.83
C HIS A 61 3.43 16.19 8.41
N GLN A 62 2.60 17.00 9.09
CA GLN A 62 1.32 16.54 9.65
C GLN A 62 0.36 16.01 8.58
N ASP A 63 0.27 16.70 7.44
CA ASP A 63 -0.59 16.29 6.31
C ASP A 63 -0.13 14.95 5.70
N ILE A 64 1.18 14.70 5.64
CA ILE A 64 1.75 13.43 5.19
C ILE A 64 1.48 12.33 6.20
N CYS A 65 1.63 12.59 7.51
CA CYS A 65 1.25 11.62 8.55
C CYS A 65 -0.22 11.21 8.44
N ALA A 66 -1.12 12.16 8.20
CA ALA A 66 -2.54 11.88 8.00
C ALA A 66 -2.78 11.02 6.75
N GLN A 67 -2.15 11.36 5.62
CA GLN A 67 -2.22 10.54 4.39
C GLN A 67 -1.68 9.12 4.60
N MET A 68 -0.57 8.95 5.31
CA MET A 68 -0.01 7.62 5.61
C MET A 68 -0.95 6.81 6.51
N PHE A 69 -1.60 7.45 7.47
CA PHE A 69 -2.61 6.80 8.31
C PHE A 69 -3.79 6.32 7.47
N GLU A 70 -4.37 7.19 6.64
CA GLU A 70 -5.47 6.83 5.74
C GLU A 70 -5.11 5.68 4.80
N LEU A 71 -3.91 5.72 4.20
CA LEU A 71 -3.42 4.66 3.33
C LEU A 71 -3.31 3.31 4.07
N ARG A 72 -2.85 3.30 5.32
CA ARG A 72 -2.74 2.08 6.13
C ARG A 72 -4.10 1.46 6.49
N ILE A 73 -5.11 2.30 6.70
CA ILE A 73 -6.45 1.84 7.12
C ILE A 73 -7.30 1.45 5.91
N THR A 74 -7.24 2.23 4.83
CA THR A 74 -8.17 2.10 3.70
C THR A 74 -7.53 1.50 2.44
N GLY A 75 -6.20 1.49 2.36
CA GLY A 75 -5.46 1.11 1.16
C GLY A 75 -5.56 2.13 0.03
N ARG A 76 -6.08 3.34 0.29
CA ARG A 76 -6.29 4.38 -0.71
C ARG A 76 -5.90 5.75 -0.16
N LEU A 77 -5.46 6.62 -1.06
CA LEU A 77 -5.28 8.03 -0.75
C LEU A 77 -6.45 8.86 -1.28
N PRO A 78 -6.83 9.95 -0.59
CA PRO A 78 -7.77 10.90 -1.13
C PRO A 78 -7.19 11.53 -2.41
N LYS A 79 -8.07 11.80 -3.39
CA LYS A 79 -7.67 12.50 -4.61
C LYS A 79 -7.19 13.90 -4.23
N ARG A 80 -5.96 14.25 -4.60
CA ARG A 80 -5.46 15.62 -4.42
C ARG A 80 -6.35 16.57 -5.25
N PRO A 81 -6.80 17.70 -4.68
CA PRO A 81 -7.39 18.76 -5.49
C PRO A 81 -6.35 19.21 -6.53
N LYS A 82 -6.81 19.39 -7.78
CA LYS A 82 -5.99 19.86 -8.90
C LYS A 82 -5.65 21.34 -8.76
#